data_AF-A0A533V2R9-F1
#
_entry.id   AF-A0A533V2R9-F1
#
_cell.length_a   1.000
_cell.length_b   1.000
_cell.length_c   1.000
_cell.angle_alpha   90.00
_cell.angle_beta   90.00
_cell.angle_gamma   90.00
#
_symmetry.space_group_name_H-M   'P 1'
#
loop_
_entity.id
_entity.type
_entity.pdbx_description
1 polymer ?
#
loop_
_entity_poly.entity_id
_entity_poly.type
_entity_poly.pdbx_seq_one_letter_code
_entity_poly.pdbx_strand_id
1 'polypeptide(L)'
;MKQFVVIPRFEEKSTEVVYFEPRVVLIVKGESITWINRDSRVHNLTSGDANSSLPSPFFQTGSMLPGESTTVKIDSNQQSIPYYCSMHPSERGMIGIFPTKEDQMSETEKSKILDDVNLSTLDNPNQKILTRLQRQLDPAIIEYLSDPHAPLIQNKVMTIVFWDISNFSRLTEVLKDHPELIAVFLNEYLGIAVPIIHEYGGIVDKFIGDGILAYFGFKERDYDGSIGATNATLAALKLKKSFQTFKQNWLGIWKTVTNFDIKIDVKCGINTGSVLVGLMGSEERDQFTVIGTHVNLASRLEGVVEADQIVISQYTKVKVAEKFNLETVRISDKIKAFEDILEYYIVLGSKN
;
A
#
# COMPACT_ATOMS: atom_id res chain seq x y z
N MET A 1 4.31 -32.93 -4.00
CA MET A 1 3.09 -32.79 -4.83
C MET A 1 1.91 -32.79 -3.87
N LYS A 2 1.30 -31.63 -3.62
CA LYS A 2 0.14 -31.55 -2.72
C LYS A 2 -1.10 -31.98 -3.51
N GLN A 3 -1.77 -33.03 -3.07
CA GLN A 3 -3.00 -33.54 -3.68
C GLN A 3 -4.18 -32.91 -2.95
N PHE A 4 -5.11 -32.30 -3.68
CA PHE A 4 -6.31 -31.71 -3.11
C PHE A 4 -7.55 -32.39 -3.70
N VAL A 5 -8.61 -32.46 -2.91
CA VAL A 5 -9.83 -33.16 -3.29
C VAL A 5 -10.84 -32.13 -3.80
N VAL A 6 -11.64 -32.45 -4.80
CA VAL A 6 -12.84 -31.67 -5.12
C VAL A 6 -14.02 -32.44 -4.54
N ILE A 7 -14.59 -31.97 -3.43
CA ILE A 7 -15.87 -32.46 -2.93
C ILE A 7 -16.87 -31.30 -3.01
N PRO A 8 -17.76 -31.28 -4.00
CA PRO A 8 -18.97 -30.48 -3.91
C PRO A 8 -19.97 -31.25 -3.04
N ARG A 9 -20.39 -30.67 -1.91
CA ARG A 9 -21.64 -31.08 -1.25
C ARG A 9 -22.75 -30.23 -1.86
N PHE A 10 -23.45 -30.77 -2.86
CA PHE A 10 -24.65 -30.11 -3.37
C PHE A 10 -25.88 -30.52 -2.55
N GLU A 11 -26.64 -29.53 -2.08
CA GLU A 11 -28.05 -29.69 -1.70
C GLU A 11 -28.93 -29.20 -2.86
N GLU A 12 -29.91 -30.01 -3.24
CA GLU A 12 -30.66 -29.89 -4.51
C GLU A 12 -31.51 -28.62 -4.70
N LYS A 13 -31.47 -27.65 -3.78
CA LYS A 13 -32.35 -26.48 -3.75
C LYS A 13 -31.77 -25.24 -3.07
N SER A 14 -30.47 -24.97 -3.14
CA SER A 14 -29.93 -23.72 -2.60
C SER A 14 -29.51 -22.76 -3.73
N THR A 15 -29.95 -21.50 -3.61
CA THR A 15 -29.39 -20.35 -4.34
C THR A 15 -28.04 -19.91 -3.73
N GLU A 16 -27.47 -20.70 -2.83
CA GLU A 16 -26.28 -20.36 -2.07
C GLU A 16 -25.02 -20.84 -2.80
N VAL A 17 -23.96 -20.05 -2.68
CA VAL A 17 -22.63 -20.39 -3.19
C VAL A 17 -22.10 -21.60 -2.41
N VAL A 18 -21.62 -22.62 -3.13
CA VAL A 18 -21.00 -23.81 -2.57
C VAL A 18 -19.50 -23.76 -2.83
N TYR A 19 -18.70 -24.23 -1.88
CA TYR A 19 -17.24 -24.17 -1.99
C TYR A 19 -16.62 -25.53 -2.26
N PHE A 20 -15.58 -25.57 -3.10
CA PHE A 20 -14.68 -26.72 -3.18
C PHE A 20 -13.99 -26.93 -1.81
N GLU A 21 -13.59 -28.16 -1.50
CA GLU A 21 -12.96 -28.50 -0.22
C GLU A 21 -11.48 -28.91 -0.39
N PRO A 22 -10.50 -28.12 0.06
CA PRO A 22 -10.66 -26.91 0.87
C PRO A 22 -11.08 -25.70 0.03
N ARG A 23 -11.83 -24.78 0.65
CA ARG A 23 -12.28 -23.52 0.04
C ARG A 23 -11.11 -22.71 -0.52
N VAL A 24 -9.99 -22.75 0.20
CA VAL A 24 -8.74 -22.10 -0.14
C VAL A 24 -7.67 -23.16 -0.30
N VAL A 25 -6.98 -23.14 -1.44
CA VAL A 25 -5.78 -23.93 -1.69
C VAL A 25 -4.58 -22.99 -1.65
N LEU A 26 -3.67 -23.19 -0.70
CA LEU A 26 -2.44 -22.42 -0.61
C LEU A 26 -1.28 -23.16 -1.26
N ILE A 27 -0.64 -22.50 -2.22
CA ILE A 27 0.51 -23.02 -2.97
C ILE A 27 1.66 -22.03 -3.00
N VAL A 28 2.86 -22.53 -3.31
CA VAL A 28 3.97 -21.69 -3.73
C VAL A 28 3.91 -21.50 -5.25
N LYS A 29 4.26 -20.31 -5.74
CA LYS A 29 4.33 -20.02 -7.17
C LYS A 29 5.12 -21.10 -7.93
N GLY A 30 4.53 -21.59 -9.01
CA GLY A 30 5.11 -22.65 -9.85
C GLY A 30 4.77 -24.08 -9.39
N GLU A 31 4.10 -24.25 -8.24
CA GLU A 31 3.55 -25.55 -7.84
C GLU A 31 2.36 -25.95 -8.72
N SER A 32 2.15 -27.26 -8.83
CA SER A 32 0.97 -27.84 -9.45
C SER A 32 -0.06 -28.22 -8.41
N ILE A 33 -1.33 -27.96 -8.73
CA ILE A 33 -2.49 -28.40 -7.97
C ILE A 33 -3.15 -29.54 -8.74
N THR A 34 -3.42 -30.66 -8.06
CA THR A 34 -4.24 -31.74 -8.59
C THR A 34 -5.59 -31.71 -7.90
N TRP A 35 -6.65 -31.67 -8.69
CA TRP A 35 -8.04 -31.79 -8.24
C TRP A 35 -8.59 -33.15 -8.67
N ILE A 36 -9.32 -33.81 -7.78
CA ILE A 36 -9.91 -35.13 -8.02
C ILE A 36 -11.42 -35.00 -7.88
N ASN A 37 -12.18 -35.33 -8.94
CA ASN A 37 -13.63 -35.34 -8.90
C ASN A 37 -14.14 -36.54 -8.10
N ARG A 38 -14.58 -36.31 -6.85
CA ARG A 38 -15.23 -37.34 -6.03
C ARG A 38 -16.76 -37.24 -6.02
N ASP A 39 -17.32 -36.34 -6.82
CA ASP A 39 -18.76 -36.25 -7.06
C ASP A 39 -19.19 -37.32 -8.08
N SER A 40 -20.48 -37.64 -8.03
CA SER A 40 -21.24 -38.36 -9.04
C SER A 40 -21.47 -37.57 -10.34
N ARG A 41 -21.26 -36.24 -10.34
CA ARG A 41 -21.46 -35.35 -11.50
C ARG A 41 -20.14 -35.05 -12.22
N VAL A 42 -20.25 -34.58 -13.46
CA VAL A 42 -19.11 -34.15 -14.28
C VAL A 42 -18.74 -32.71 -13.90
N HIS A 43 -17.45 -32.45 -13.72
CA HIS A 43 -16.94 -31.13 -13.28
C HIS A 43 -15.83 -30.62 -14.17
N ASN A 44 -15.63 -29.31 -14.21
CA ASN A 44 -14.44 -28.70 -14.77
C ASN A 44 -14.06 -27.49 -13.92
N LEU A 45 -12.86 -26.96 -14.13
CA LEU A 45 -12.37 -25.84 -13.36
C LEU A 45 -11.95 -24.72 -14.31
N THR A 46 -12.46 -23.54 -14.04
CA THR A 46 -12.16 -22.32 -14.78
C THR A 46 -11.74 -21.26 -13.78
N SER A 47 -10.54 -20.70 -13.93
CA SER A 47 -10.13 -19.56 -13.10
C SER A 47 -10.89 -18.29 -13.50
N GLY A 48 -11.22 -17.45 -12.52
CA GLY A 48 -11.95 -16.21 -12.73
C GLY A 48 -13.19 -16.13 -11.85
N ASP A 49 -14.05 -15.16 -12.15
CA ASP A 49 -15.33 -14.97 -11.49
C ASP A 49 -16.44 -15.34 -12.47
N ALA A 50 -17.30 -16.29 -12.08
CA ALA A 50 -18.45 -16.73 -12.87
C ALA A 50 -19.40 -15.58 -13.29
N ASN A 51 -19.35 -14.46 -12.58
CA ASN A 51 -20.18 -13.28 -12.82
C ASN A 51 -19.46 -12.16 -13.62
N SER A 52 -18.21 -12.36 -14.04
CA SER A 52 -17.41 -11.32 -14.73
C SER A 52 -17.36 -11.51 -16.25
N SER A 53 -17.30 -10.39 -16.99
CA SER A 53 -17.24 -10.32 -18.46
C SER A 53 -15.84 -9.98 -19.01
N LEU A 54 -14.83 -9.95 -18.14
CA LEU A 54 -13.42 -9.62 -18.46
C LEU A 54 -12.62 -10.86 -18.92
N PRO A 55 -11.44 -10.70 -19.57
CA PRO A 55 -10.90 -11.71 -20.47
C PRO A 55 -10.30 -12.95 -19.78
N SER A 56 -10.43 -14.05 -20.52
CA SER A 56 -9.90 -15.42 -20.44
C SER A 56 -9.33 -15.94 -19.11
N PRO A 57 -9.74 -17.14 -18.67
CA PRO A 57 -9.22 -17.77 -17.46
C PRO A 57 -7.69 -18.03 -17.56
N PHE A 58 -6.93 -17.72 -16.49
CA PHE A 58 -5.56 -18.20 -16.24
C PHE A 58 -5.39 -19.70 -16.49
N PHE A 59 -6.40 -20.50 -16.12
CA PHE A 59 -6.49 -21.89 -16.50
C PHE A 59 -7.94 -22.32 -16.72
N GLN A 60 -8.11 -23.20 -17.69
CA GLN A 60 -9.35 -23.92 -17.89
C GLN A 60 -9.03 -25.39 -18.10
N THR A 61 -9.70 -26.26 -17.34
CA THR A 61 -9.53 -27.70 -17.46
C THR A 61 -10.56 -28.27 -18.43
N GLY A 62 -10.27 -29.46 -18.97
CA GLY A 62 -11.30 -30.31 -19.54
C GLY A 62 -12.30 -30.79 -18.48
N SER A 63 -13.35 -31.46 -18.94
CA SER A 63 -14.28 -32.17 -18.07
C SER A 63 -13.58 -33.30 -17.34
N MET A 64 -13.96 -33.48 -16.07
CA MET A 64 -13.56 -34.56 -15.19
C MET A 64 -14.80 -35.38 -14.87
N LEU A 65 -14.84 -36.64 -15.30
CA LEU A 65 -15.85 -37.60 -14.90
C LEU A 65 -15.67 -38.01 -13.42
N PRO A 66 -16.68 -38.64 -12.79
CA PRO A 66 -16.53 -39.21 -11.45
C PRO A 66 -15.30 -40.12 -11.32
N GLY A 67 -14.44 -39.82 -10.36
CA GLY A 67 -13.19 -40.53 -10.10
C GLY A 67 -11.97 -40.03 -10.90
N GLU A 68 -12.16 -39.15 -11.89
CA GLU A 68 -11.05 -38.57 -12.66
C GLU A 68 -10.36 -37.43 -11.90
N SER A 69 -9.17 -37.07 -12.38
CA SER A 69 -8.40 -35.95 -11.82
C SER A 69 -7.79 -35.10 -12.91
N THR A 70 -7.55 -33.83 -12.59
CA THR A 70 -6.82 -32.91 -13.44
C THR A 70 -5.74 -32.22 -12.64
N THR A 71 -4.63 -31.86 -13.29
CA THR A 71 -3.51 -31.17 -12.67
C THR A 71 -3.19 -29.91 -13.44
N VAL A 72 -3.13 -28.78 -12.75
CA VAL A 72 -2.76 -27.49 -13.33
C VAL A 72 -1.54 -26.95 -12.62
N LYS A 73 -0.53 -26.52 -13.39
CA LYS A 73 0.61 -25.76 -12.86
C LYS A 73 0.23 -24.29 -12.76
N ILE A 74 0.37 -23.70 -11.59
CA ILE A 74 0.01 -22.30 -11.36
C ILE A 74 1.28 -21.46 -11.27
N ASP A 75 1.57 -20.73 -12.35
CA ASP A 75 2.72 -19.83 -12.45
C ASP A 75 2.22 -18.39 -12.67
N SER A 76 1.61 -17.83 -11.62
CA SER A 76 1.04 -16.48 -11.65
C SER A 76 1.73 -15.59 -10.61
N ASN A 77 1.84 -14.30 -10.93
CA ASN A 77 2.29 -13.26 -10.01
C ASN A 77 1.12 -12.71 -9.14
N GLN A 78 -0.11 -13.15 -9.39
CA GLN A 78 -1.24 -12.78 -8.53
C GLN A 78 -1.10 -13.45 -7.16
N GLN A 79 -1.49 -12.75 -6.10
CA GLN A 79 -1.48 -13.31 -4.74
C GLN A 79 -2.64 -14.27 -4.50
N SER A 80 -3.74 -14.11 -5.24
CA SER A 80 -4.86 -15.04 -5.22
C SER A 80 -5.54 -15.17 -6.59
N ILE A 81 -6.06 -16.36 -6.88
CA ILE A 81 -6.80 -16.67 -8.10
C ILE A 81 -8.13 -17.33 -7.71
N PRO A 82 -9.28 -16.66 -7.92
CA PRO A 82 -10.58 -17.31 -7.80
C PRO A 82 -10.76 -18.33 -8.92
N TYR A 83 -11.51 -19.39 -8.68
CA TYR A 83 -11.91 -20.34 -9.70
C TYR A 83 -13.30 -20.92 -9.41
N TYR A 84 -13.97 -21.44 -10.44
CA TYR A 84 -15.32 -21.96 -10.35
C TYR A 84 -15.53 -23.15 -11.30
N CYS A 85 -16.61 -23.91 -11.10
CA CYS A 85 -17.08 -24.91 -12.05
C CYS A 85 -17.94 -24.24 -13.13
N SER A 86 -17.55 -24.32 -14.40
CA SER A 86 -18.35 -23.69 -15.47
C SER A 86 -19.68 -24.41 -15.74
N MET A 87 -19.77 -25.70 -15.37
CA MET A 87 -21.01 -26.48 -15.41
C MET A 87 -21.90 -26.20 -14.20
N HIS A 88 -21.31 -25.81 -13.07
CA HIS A 88 -22.01 -25.47 -11.83
C HIS A 88 -21.49 -24.13 -11.28
N PRO A 89 -21.92 -22.97 -11.82
CA PRO A 89 -21.32 -21.67 -11.50
C PRO A 89 -21.43 -21.21 -10.03
N SER A 90 -22.28 -21.87 -9.24
CA SER A 90 -22.38 -21.69 -7.80
C SER A 90 -21.22 -22.34 -7.02
N GLU A 91 -20.48 -23.26 -7.64
CA GLU A 91 -19.33 -23.93 -7.04
C GLU A 91 -18.05 -23.13 -7.25
N ARG A 92 -17.39 -22.74 -6.16
CA ARG A 92 -16.26 -21.81 -6.18
C ARG A 92 -15.10 -22.25 -5.30
N GLY A 93 -13.92 -21.75 -5.59
CA GLY A 93 -12.74 -21.90 -4.75
C GLY A 93 -11.78 -20.74 -4.94
N MET A 94 -10.76 -20.72 -4.08
CA MET A 94 -9.67 -19.74 -4.14
C MET A 94 -8.33 -20.45 -4.11
N ILE A 95 -7.39 -19.97 -4.91
CA ILE A 95 -5.98 -20.36 -4.80
C ILE A 95 -5.25 -19.16 -4.19
N GLY A 96 -4.60 -19.33 -3.05
CA GLY A 96 -3.63 -18.35 -2.54
C GLY A 96 -2.22 -18.74 -2.99
N ILE A 97 -1.45 -17.77 -3.47
CA ILE A 97 -0.14 -18.01 -4.07
C ILE A 97 0.91 -17.27 -3.26
N PHE A 98 1.77 -18.04 -2.61
CA PHE A 98 2.96 -17.53 -1.95
C PHE A 98 4.11 -17.38 -2.96
N PRO A 99 4.86 -16.27 -2.93
CA PRO A 99 5.97 -16.05 -3.86
C PRO A 99 7.14 -17.01 -3.61
N THR A 100 7.33 -17.43 -2.36
CA THR A 100 8.38 -18.34 -1.89
C THR A 100 7.80 -19.32 -0.87
N LYS A 101 8.62 -20.25 -0.37
CA LYS A 101 8.17 -21.20 0.65
C LYS A 101 7.86 -20.48 1.97
N GLU A 102 6.89 -21.01 2.69
CA GLU A 102 6.35 -20.43 3.92
C GLU A 102 7.39 -20.25 5.05
N ASP A 103 8.42 -21.11 5.08
CA ASP A 103 9.56 -21.02 6.01
C ASP A 103 10.54 -19.89 5.67
N GLN A 104 10.42 -19.30 4.48
CA GLN A 104 11.23 -18.19 3.98
C GLN A 104 10.48 -16.85 3.99
N MET A 105 9.23 -16.84 4.47
CA MET A 105 8.38 -15.66 4.51
C MET A 105 8.28 -15.09 5.92
N SER A 106 8.25 -13.77 6.03
CA SER A 106 7.90 -13.10 7.28
C SER A 106 6.43 -13.32 7.64
N GLU A 107 6.10 -13.31 8.93
CA GLU A 107 4.71 -13.41 9.41
C GLU A 107 3.82 -12.30 8.83
N THR A 108 4.37 -11.11 8.56
CA THR A 108 3.65 -10.00 7.93
C THR A 108 3.28 -10.29 6.48
N GLU A 109 4.17 -10.91 5.70
CA GLU A 109 3.89 -11.31 4.30
C GLU A 109 2.82 -12.41 4.25
N LYS A 110 2.88 -13.38 5.17
CA LYS A 110 1.84 -14.41 5.30
C LYS A 110 0.50 -13.79 5.64
N SER A 111 0.45 -12.89 6.63
CA SER A 111 -0.79 -12.21 7.04
C SER A 111 -1.42 -11.46 5.87
N LYS A 112 -0.65 -10.68 5.11
CA LYS A 112 -1.18 -9.93 3.95
C LYS A 112 -1.83 -10.82 2.90
N ILE A 113 -1.19 -11.94 2.55
CA ILE A 113 -1.71 -12.87 1.55
C ILE A 113 -2.95 -13.58 2.09
N LEU A 114 -2.93 -14.00 3.36
CA LEU A 114 -4.09 -14.59 4.02
C LEU A 114 -5.25 -13.59 4.12
N ASP A 115 -4.99 -12.32 4.39
CA ASP A 115 -5.99 -11.25 4.43
C ASP A 115 -6.61 -11.03 3.04
N ASP A 116 -5.81 -10.92 1.99
CA ASP A 116 -6.30 -10.77 0.62
C ASP A 116 -7.09 -12.01 0.15
N VAL A 117 -6.64 -13.20 0.51
CA VAL A 117 -7.38 -14.45 0.29
C VAL A 117 -8.70 -14.45 1.06
N ASN A 118 -8.70 -14.12 2.35
CA ASN A 118 -9.91 -14.04 3.17
C ASN A 118 -10.90 -13.01 2.59
N LEU A 119 -10.41 -11.85 2.16
CA LEU A 119 -11.20 -10.80 1.51
C LEU A 119 -11.83 -11.28 0.20
N SER A 120 -11.06 -12.00 -0.61
CA SER A 120 -11.55 -12.56 -1.88
C SER A 120 -12.58 -13.68 -1.67
N THR A 121 -12.57 -14.34 -0.51
CA THR A 121 -13.55 -15.37 -0.16
C THR A 121 -14.88 -14.81 0.35
N LEU A 122 -14.96 -13.61 0.93
CA LEU A 122 -16.22 -13.07 1.52
C LEU A 122 -17.42 -13.16 0.55
N ASP A 123 -18.45 -13.94 0.88
CA ASP A 123 -19.62 -14.12 0.01
C ASP A 123 -20.48 -12.87 -0.16
N ASN A 124 -20.38 -11.94 0.80
CA ASN A 124 -21.17 -10.73 0.82
C ASN A 124 -20.48 -9.61 0.02
N PRO A 125 -21.02 -9.21 -1.16
CA PRO A 125 -20.44 -8.14 -1.97
C PRO A 125 -20.32 -6.82 -1.19
N ASN A 126 -21.20 -6.54 -0.23
CA ASN A 126 -21.11 -5.35 0.61
C ASN A 126 -19.90 -5.39 1.55
N GLN A 127 -19.51 -6.55 2.08
CA GLN A 127 -18.32 -6.66 2.94
C GLN A 127 -17.02 -6.54 2.14
N LYS A 128 -16.98 -7.05 0.90
CA LYS A 128 -15.83 -6.83 -0.01
C LYS A 128 -15.66 -5.34 -0.34
N ILE A 129 -16.76 -4.67 -0.67
CA ILE A 129 -16.76 -3.24 -0.96
C ILE A 129 -16.31 -2.45 0.27
N LEU A 130 -16.91 -2.72 1.43
CA LEU A 130 -16.55 -2.05 2.69
C LEU A 130 -15.07 -2.20 3.02
N THR A 131 -14.50 -3.39 2.87
CA THR A 131 -13.08 -3.56 3.20
C THR A 131 -12.16 -2.87 2.20
N ARG A 132 -12.51 -2.86 0.91
CA ARG A 132 -11.78 -2.08 -0.10
C ARG A 132 -11.85 -0.57 0.19
N LEU A 133 -13.00 -0.09 0.64
CA LEU A 133 -13.19 1.31 1.04
C LEU A 133 -12.43 1.64 2.33
N GLN A 134 -12.39 0.73 3.31
CA GLN A 134 -11.61 0.91 4.54
C GLN A 134 -10.11 1.09 4.23
N ARG A 135 -9.57 0.38 3.23
CA ARG A 135 -8.17 0.56 2.81
C ARG A 135 -7.88 1.91 2.14
N GLN A 136 -8.89 2.74 1.88
CA GLN A 136 -8.70 4.10 1.36
C GLN A 136 -8.48 5.14 2.46
N LEU A 137 -8.74 4.80 3.72
CA LEU A 137 -8.51 5.68 4.87
C LEU A 137 -7.48 5.06 5.79
N ASP A 138 -6.68 5.92 6.42
CA ASP A 138 -5.80 5.49 7.50
C ASP A 138 -6.64 4.91 8.65
N PRO A 139 -6.26 3.76 9.25
CA PRO A 139 -6.98 3.16 10.37
C PRO A 139 -7.23 4.14 11.53
N ALA A 140 -6.30 5.07 11.77
CA ALA A 140 -6.43 6.08 12.81
C ALA A 140 -7.60 7.05 12.55
N ILE A 141 -7.94 7.28 11.29
CA ILE A 141 -9.06 8.13 10.87
C ILE A 141 -10.38 7.37 10.90
N ILE A 142 -10.37 6.08 10.55
CA ILE A 142 -11.57 5.23 10.72
C ILE A 142 -11.99 5.20 12.18
N GLU A 143 -11.03 5.01 13.09
CA GLU A 143 -11.28 5.04 14.54
C GLU A 143 -11.81 6.40 14.99
N TYR A 144 -11.20 7.50 14.52
CA TYR A 144 -11.64 8.86 14.84
C TYR A 144 -13.07 9.15 14.37
N LEU A 145 -13.42 8.77 13.13
CA LEU A 145 -14.74 8.97 12.56
C LEU A 145 -15.81 8.03 13.15
N SER A 146 -15.40 6.98 13.86
CA SER A 146 -16.32 6.09 14.57
C SER A 146 -16.87 6.71 15.86
N ASP A 147 -16.24 7.75 16.38
CA ASP A 147 -16.75 8.53 17.53
C ASP A 147 -17.76 9.58 17.04
N PRO A 148 -19.06 9.47 17.39
CA PRO A 148 -20.09 10.42 16.96
C PRO A 148 -19.90 11.83 17.53
N HIS A 149 -19.03 12.01 18.52
CA HIS A 149 -18.70 13.31 19.13
C HIS A 149 -17.40 13.91 18.59
N ALA A 150 -16.66 13.19 17.76
CA ALA A 150 -15.44 13.70 17.16
C ALA A 150 -15.74 14.89 16.23
N PRO A 151 -15.01 16.02 16.34
CA PRO A 151 -15.25 17.16 15.47
C PRO A 151 -14.91 16.80 14.03
N LEU A 152 -15.86 17.00 13.12
CA LEU A 152 -15.67 16.71 11.69
C LEU A 152 -14.60 17.61 11.06
N ILE A 153 -14.42 18.81 11.60
CA ILE A 153 -13.40 19.78 11.19
C ILE A 153 -12.86 20.47 12.45
N GLN A 154 -11.55 20.61 12.56
CA GLN A 154 -10.89 21.33 13.66
C GLN A 154 -9.61 22.04 13.19
N ASN A 155 -9.28 23.14 13.87
CA ASN A 155 -7.97 23.77 13.74
C ASN A 155 -7.01 23.13 14.74
N LYS A 156 -5.84 22.67 14.28
CA LYS A 156 -4.85 22.03 15.11
C LYS A 156 -3.43 22.35 14.66
N VAL A 157 -2.50 22.47 15.61
CA VAL A 157 -1.07 22.52 15.31
C VAL A 157 -0.60 21.11 15.00
N MET A 158 -0.09 20.89 13.79
CA MET A 158 0.34 19.57 13.31
C MET A 158 1.64 19.70 12.52
N THR A 159 2.35 18.59 12.38
CA THR A 159 3.51 18.53 11.47
C THR A 159 3.14 17.78 10.21
N ILE A 160 3.28 18.46 9.08
CA ILE A 160 2.94 17.97 7.75
C ILE A 160 4.22 17.51 7.06
N VAL A 161 4.15 16.36 6.41
CA VAL A 161 5.28 15.76 5.69
C VAL A 161 4.85 15.38 4.29
N PHE A 162 5.65 15.79 3.32
CA PHE A 162 5.59 15.30 1.95
C PHE A 162 6.88 14.53 1.66
N TRP A 163 6.74 13.26 1.28
CA TRP A 163 7.81 12.48 0.66
C TRP A 163 7.57 12.38 -0.85
N ASP A 164 8.65 12.26 -1.61
CA ASP A 164 8.65 12.04 -3.06
C ASP A 164 9.88 11.21 -3.47
N ILE A 165 9.83 10.51 -4.60
CA ILE A 165 10.98 9.78 -5.13
C ILE A 165 11.63 10.61 -6.24
N SER A 166 12.84 11.09 -5.98
CA SER A 166 13.62 11.82 -6.99
C SER A 166 13.85 10.97 -8.24
N ASN A 167 13.74 11.62 -9.41
CA ASN A 167 13.84 11.01 -10.75
C ASN A 167 12.81 9.91 -11.05
N PHE A 168 11.70 9.83 -10.33
CA PHE A 168 10.68 8.80 -10.59
C PHE A 168 10.08 8.87 -11.99
N SER A 169 9.82 10.07 -12.55
CA SER A 169 9.34 10.20 -13.93
C SER A 169 10.33 9.65 -14.97
N ARG A 170 11.64 9.75 -14.70
CA ARG A 170 12.66 9.15 -15.57
C ARG A 170 12.66 7.63 -15.42
N LEU A 171 12.45 7.10 -14.22
CA LEU A 171 12.32 5.67 -13.98
C LEU A 171 11.14 5.09 -14.77
N THR A 172 9.97 5.74 -14.75
CA THR A 172 8.79 5.27 -15.48
C THR A 172 8.99 5.31 -16.99
N GLU A 173 9.69 6.31 -17.52
CA GLU A 173 10.07 6.38 -18.94
C GLU A 173 11.02 5.24 -19.34
N VAL A 174 12.04 4.99 -18.51
CA VAL A 174 13.03 3.92 -18.73
C VAL A 174 12.39 2.54 -18.69
N LEU A 175 11.38 2.34 -17.84
CA LEU A 175 10.67 1.06 -17.66
C LEU A 175 9.31 1.00 -18.38
N LYS A 176 9.09 1.85 -19.39
CA LYS A 176 7.81 1.90 -20.13
C LYS A 176 7.37 0.57 -20.74
N ASP A 177 8.33 -0.29 -21.08
CA ASP A 177 8.09 -1.63 -21.65
C ASP A 177 7.88 -2.70 -20.56
N HIS A 178 8.00 -2.33 -19.28
CA HIS A 178 7.84 -3.16 -18.09
C HIS A 178 7.04 -2.45 -16.97
N PRO A 179 5.81 -1.95 -17.25
CA PRO A 179 5.03 -1.16 -16.29
C PRO A 179 4.67 -1.93 -15.00
N GLU A 180 4.63 -3.26 -15.04
CA GLU A 180 4.44 -4.12 -13.88
C GLU A 180 5.53 -3.93 -12.83
N LEU A 181 6.77 -3.67 -13.24
CA LEU A 181 7.88 -3.45 -12.31
C LEU A 181 7.72 -2.15 -11.54
N ILE A 182 7.15 -1.11 -12.16
CA ILE A 182 6.83 0.16 -11.49
C ILE A 182 5.77 -0.07 -10.40
N ALA A 183 4.72 -0.81 -10.72
CA ALA A 183 3.64 -1.09 -9.78
C ALA A 183 4.13 -1.91 -8.58
N VAL A 184 4.94 -2.95 -8.81
CA VAL A 184 5.52 -3.78 -7.74
C VAL A 184 6.49 -2.96 -6.88
N PHE A 185 7.37 -2.16 -7.49
CA PHE A 185 8.27 -1.26 -6.78
C PHE A 185 7.52 -0.28 -5.88
N LEU A 186 6.48 0.39 -6.40
CA LEU A 186 5.68 1.31 -5.61
C LEU A 186 4.96 0.60 -4.45
N ASN A 187 4.36 -0.56 -4.70
CA ASN A 187 3.68 -1.32 -3.64
C ASN A 187 4.63 -1.76 -2.52
N GLU A 188 5.84 -2.20 -2.85
CA GLU A 188 6.86 -2.55 -1.86
C GLU A 188 7.37 -1.32 -1.11
N TYR A 189 7.62 -0.21 -1.81
CA TYR A 189 8.01 1.07 -1.20
C TYR A 189 6.95 1.54 -0.19
N LEU A 190 5.68 1.55 -0.58
CA LEU A 190 4.57 1.90 0.32
C LEU A 190 4.45 0.90 1.48
N GLY A 191 4.74 -0.38 1.22
CA GLY A 191 4.84 -1.43 2.24
C GLY A 191 5.94 -1.21 3.28
N ILE A 192 6.95 -0.39 2.99
CA ILE A 192 8.02 0.03 3.91
C ILE A 192 7.67 1.38 4.55
N ALA A 193 7.22 2.34 3.76
CA ALA A 193 6.98 3.71 4.19
C ALA A 193 5.82 3.82 5.18
N VAL A 194 4.68 3.20 4.89
CA VAL A 194 3.47 3.31 5.72
C VAL A 194 3.71 2.77 7.14
N PRO A 195 4.30 1.57 7.35
CA PRO A 195 4.62 1.10 8.70
C PRO A 195 5.56 2.01 9.47
N ILE A 196 6.57 2.60 8.80
CA ILE A 196 7.51 3.55 9.45
C ILE A 196 6.76 4.81 9.89
N ILE A 197 5.87 5.34 9.05
CA ILE A 197 5.05 6.52 9.41
C ILE A 197 4.19 6.20 10.64
N HIS A 198 3.53 5.04 10.65
CA HIS A 198 2.68 4.60 11.77
C HIS A 198 3.48 4.33 13.05
N GLU A 199 4.68 3.78 12.95
CA GLU A 199 5.58 3.52 14.09
C GLU A 199 5.87 4.79 14.89
N TYR A 200 5.98 5.93 14.21
CA TYR A 200 6.19 7.24 14.83
C TYR A 200 4.88 8.02 15.04
N GLY A 201 3.72 7.36 15.00
CA GLY A 201 2.42 7.98 15.28
C GLY A 201 1.91 8.92 14.18
N GLY A 202 2.49 8.85 12.98
CA GLY A 202 2.00 9.56 11.81
C GLY A 202 0.74 8.92 11.25
N ILE A 203 -0.02 9.72 10.51
CA ILE A 203 -1.23 9.30 9.80
C ILE A 203 -1.02 9.61 8.32
N VAL A 204 -1.23 8.61 7.47
CA VAL A 204 -1.12 8.76 6.01
C VAL A 204 -2.42 9.36 5.49
N ASP A 205 -2.35 10.56 4.92
CA ASP A 205 -3.52 11.22 4.33
C ASP A 205 -3.84 10.59 2.97
N LYS A 206 -2.87 10.63 2.06
CA LYS A 206 -2.99 10.05 0.72
C LYS A 206 -1.64 9.85 0.05
N PHE A 207 -1.66 9.05 -1.01
CA PHE A 207 -0.57 8.95 -1.98
C PHE A 207 -0.80 9.94 -3.12
N ILE A 208 0.28 10.54 -3.63
CA ILE A 208 0.26 11.53 -4.71
C ILE A 208 1.31 11.09 -5.74
N GLY A 209 0.92 10.22 -6.67
CA GLY A 209 1.89 9.56 -7.55
C GLY A 209 2.79 8.63 -6.75
N ASP A 210 4.10 8.87 -6.81
CA ASP A 210 5.14 8.22 -5.98
C ASP A 210 5.36 8.91 -4.62
N GLY A 211 4.71 10.05 -4.41
CA GLY A 211 4.78 10.79 -3.16
C GLY A 211 3.76 10.35 -2.10
N ILE A 212 4.06 10.70 -0.85
CA ILE A 212 3.21 10.42 0.32
C ILE A 212 2.97 11.72 1.06
N LEU A 213 1.70 12.06 1.30
CA LEU A 213 1.30 13.07 2.26
C LEU A 213 0.93 12.39 3.58
N ALA A 214 1.61 12.77 4.66
CA ALA A 214 1.24 12.35 6.00
C ALA A 214 1.30 13.53 6.98
N TYR A 215 0.73 13.32 8.15
CA TYR A 215 0.81 14.29 9.23
C TYR A 215 0.97 13.64 10.60
N PHE A 216 1.57 14.39 11.52
CA PHE A 216 1.93 13.96 12.87
C PHE A 216 1.36 14.93 13.91
N GLY A 217 1.14 14.42 15.13
CA GLY A 217 0.57 15.17 16.26
C GLY A 217 -0.96 15.17 16.31
N PHE A 218 -1.66 14.42 15.45
CA PHE A 218 -3.13 14.42 15.40
C PHE A 218 -3.78 13.82 16.65
N LYS A 219 -3.38 12.61 17.07
CA LYS A 219 -3.94 11.92 18.24
C LYS A 219 -3.30 12.36 19.57
N GLU A 220 -2.09 12.88 19.51
CA GLU A 220 -1.32 13.27 20.69
C GLU A 220 -1.84 14.60 21.29
N ARG A 221 -1.64 14.77 22.60
CA ARG A 221 -1.75 16.08 23.26
C ARG A 221 -0.52 16.92 22.94
N ASP A 222 -0.40 17.29 21.67
CA ASP A 222 0.75 18.01 21.10
C ASP A 222 0.37 19.46 20.77
N TYR A 223 0.12 20.26 21.80
CA TYR A 223 -0.41 21.62 21.64
C TYR A 223 0.54 22.56 20.88
N ASP A 224 1.84 22.36 21.03
CA ASP A 224 2.87 23.21 20.43
C ASP A 224 3.51 22.59 19.20
N GLY A 225 3.14 21.36 18.82
CA GLY A 225 3.66 20.64 17.66
C GLY A 225 5.03 19.99 17.85
N SER A 226 5.61 20.02 19.05
CA SER A 226 6.97 19.53 19.30
C SER A 226 7.09 18.01 19.20
N ILE A 227 6.06 17.28 19.61
CA ILE A 227 6.05 15.81 19.54
C ILE A 227 5.96 15.39 18.08
N GLY A 228 4.97 15.90 17.36
CA GLY A 228 4.77 15.63 15.94
C GLY A 228 5.97 16.03 15.09
N ALA A 229 6.62 17.16 15.39
CA ALA A 229 7.83 17.59 14.69
C ALA A 229 9.01 16.63 14.89
N THR A 230 9.20 16.17 16.13
CA THR A 230 10.24 15.19 16.47
C THR A 230 9.99 13.87 15.76
N ASN A 231 8.76 13.35 15.87
CA ASN A 231 8.36 12.06 15.32
C ASN A 231 8.40 12.04 13.79
N ALA A 232 7.92 13.09 13.14
CA ALA A 232 8.03 13.27 11.69
C ALA A 232 9.48 13.23 11.21
N THR A 233 10.38 13.93 11.93
CA THR A 233 11.81 13.98 11.59
C THR A 233 12.47 12.61 11.76
N LEU A 234 12.15 11.87 12.82
CA LEU A 234 12.63 10.51 13.03
C LEU A 234 12.10 9.54 11.96
N ALA A 235 10.82 9.62 11.62
CA ALA A 235 10.20 8.83 10.56
C ALA A 235 10.88 9.08 9.21
N ALA A 236 11.15 10.35 8.87
CA ALA A 236 11.85 10.71 7.64
C ALA A 236 13.27 10.14 7.60
N LEU A 237 14.04 10.25 8.68
CA LEU A 237 15.39 9.69 8.78
C LEU A 237 15.38 8.16 8.66
N LYS A 238 14.42 7.49 9.32
CA LYS A 238 14.26 6.04 9.24
C LYS A 238 13.88 5.59 7.83
N LEU A 239 12.91 6.26 7.20
CA LEU A 239 12.48 5.95 5.85
C LEU A 239 13.61 6.16 4.84
N LYS A 240 14.34 7.28 4.91
CA LYS A 240 15.53 7.51 4.08
C LYS A 240 16.52 6.34 4.20
N LYS A 241 16.85 5.92 5.43
CA LYS A 241 17.76 4.79 5.66
C LYS A 241 17.23 3.47 5.10
N SER A 242 15.96 3.14 5.35
CA SER A 242 15.34 1.91 4.83
C SER A 242 15.26 1.90 3.30
N PHE A 243 15.03 3.07 2.70
CA PHE A 243 14.98 3.24 1.25
C PHE A 243 16.33 2.93 0.59
N GLN A 244 17.46 3.27 1.23
CA GLN A 244 18.78 2.95 0.67
C GLN A 244 18.98 1.44 0.51
N THR A 245 18.60 0.63 1.50
CA THR A 245 18.66 -0.84 1.39
C THR A 245 17.69 -1.36 0.34
N PHE A 246 16.44 -0.88 0.37
CA PHE A 246 15.40 -1.25 -0.59
C PHE A 246 15.80 -0.96 -2.04
N LYS A 247 16.34 0.22 -2.30
CA LYS A 247 16.84 0.64 -3.61
C LYS A 247 17.89 -0.31 -4.17
N GLN A 248 18.84 -0.78 -3.35
CA GLN A 248 19.91 -1.66 -3.84
C GLN A 248 19.37 -2.97 -4.41
N ASN A 249 18.32 -3.54 -3.81
CA ASN A 249 17.67 -4.75 -4.32
C ASN A 249 17.06 -4.51 -5.71
N TRP A 250 16.40 -3.37 -5.88
CA TRP A 250 15.73 -2.99 -7.13
C TRP A 250 16.71 -2.61 -8.26
N LEU A 251 17.84 -1.97 -7.93
CA LEU A 251 18.88 -1.70 -8.91
C LEU A 251 19.41 -2.98 -9.57
N GLY A 252 19.47 -4.10 -8.84
CA GLY A 252 19.83 -5.41 -9.39
C GLY A 252 18.81 -5.92 -10.40
N ILE A 253 17.51 -5.80 -10.07
CA ILE A 253 16.40 -6.23 -10.94
C ILE A 253 16.38 -5.38 -12.22
N TRP A 254 16.43 -4.06 -12.10
CA TRP A 254 16.34 -3.16 -13.25
C TRP A 254 17.50 -3.32 -14.24
N LYS A 255 18.71 -3.61 -13.76
CA LYS A 255 19.86 -3.93 -14.63
C LYS A 255 19.63 -5.13 -15.55
N THR A 256 18.68 -6.02 -15.24
CA THR A 256 18.36 -7.17 -16.11
C THR A 256 17.42 -6.81 -17.26
N VAL A 257 16.71 -5.69 -17.16
CA VAL A 257 15.70 -5.24 -18.14
C VAL A 257 16.07 -3.94 -18.84
N THR A 258 17.07 -3.20 -18.33
CA THR A 258 17.53 -1.96 -18.94
C THR A 258 19.02 -1.68 -18.73
N ASN A 259 19.63 -0.99 -19.69
CA ASN A 259 21.03 -0.53 -19.63
C ASN A 259 21.18 0.90 -19.12
N PHE A 260 20.08 1.58 -18.78
CA PHE A 260 20.15 2.93 -18.22
C PHE A 260 20.63 2.92 -16.77
N ASP A 261 21.47 3.89 -16.41
CA ASP A 261 21.83 4.13 -15.03
C ASP A 261 20.64 4.77 -14.28
N ILE A 262 20.14 4.10 -13.26
CA ILE A 262 18.97 4.53 -12.48
C ILE A 262 19.47 5.12 -11.16
N LYS A 263 19.15 6.39 -10.95
CA LYS A 263 19.45 7.13 -9.71
C LYS A 263 18.17 7.66 -9.14
N ILE A 264 17.67 7.00 -8.11
CA ILE A 264 16.50 7.41 -7.37
C ILE A 264 16.83 7.50 -5.88
N ASP A 265 16.20 8.42 -5.19
CA ASP A 265 16.32 8.60 -3.75
C ASP A 265 15.04 9.21 -3.22
N VAL A 266 14.69 8.90 -1.97
CA VAL A 266 13.58 9.60 -1.29
C VAL A 266 14.06 10.99 -0.87
N LYS A 267 13.22 11.98 -1.16
CA LYS A 267 13.33 13.34 -0.63
C LYS A 267 12.13 13.65 0.25
N CYS A 268 12.29 14.58 1.18
CA CYS A 268 11.28 14.87 2.19
C CYS A 268 11.24 16.35 2.58
N GLY A 269 10.05 16.96 2.53
CA GLY A 269 9.78 18.30 3.05
C GLY A 269 8.86 18.25 4.27
N ILE A 270 9.27 18.89 5.37
CA ILE A 270 8.55 18.91 6.64
C ILE A 270 8.25 20.34 7.09
N ASN A 271 7.02 20.58 7.53
CA ASN A 271 6.65 21.84 8.16
C ASN A 271 5.64 21.64 9.30
N THR A 272 5.76 22.45 10.35
CA THR A 272 4.87 22.44 11.51
C THR A 272 4.07 23.74 11.55
N GLY A 273 2.79 23.66 11.89
CA GLY A 273 1.97 24.84 12.14
C GLY A 273 0.48 24.55 12.24
N SER A 274 -0.30 25.62 12.42
CA SER A 274 -1.76 25.55 12.50
C SER A 274 -2.35 25.20 11.14
N VAL A 275 -3.12 24.13 11.08
CA VAL A 275 -3.82 23.63 9.90
C VAL A 275 -5.27 23.36 10.23
N LEU A 276 -6.12 23.36 9.20
CA LEU A 276 -7.47 22.83 9.30
C LEU A 276 -7.44 21.36 8.91
N VAL A 277 -7.89 20.48 9.80
CA VAL A 277 -7.97 19.03 9.58
C VAL A 277 -9.41 18.56 9.72
N GLY A 278 -9.88 17.72 8.81
CA GLY A 278 -11.26 17.24 8.85
C GLY A 278 -11.79 16.68 7.53
N LEU A 279 -13.07 16.31 7.53
CA LEU A 279 -13.82 15.96 6.33
C LEU A 279 -14.07 17.21 5.47
N MET A 280 -13.63 17.15 4.22
CA MET A 280 -13.83 18.18 3.21
C MET A 280 -14.24 17.49 1.91
N GLY A 281 -15.25 18.03 1.23
CA GLY A 281 -15.83 17.32 0.09
C GLY A 281 -16.97 18.05 -0.59
N SER A 282 -17.58 17.33 -1.52
CA SER A 282 -18.87 17.66 -2.13
C SER A 282 -19.92 16.63 -1.71
N GLU A 283 -21.16 16.80 -2.15
CA GLU A 283 -22.24 15.83 -1.90
C GLU A 283 -21.91 14.39 -2.36
N GLU A 284 -21.01 14.23 -3.32
CA GLU A 284 -20.66 12.93 -3.92
C GLU A 284 -19.36 12.34 -3.38
N ARG A 285 -18.50 13.14 -2.73
CA ARG A 285 -17.18 12.70 -2.30
C ARG A 285 -16.64 13.53 -1.16
N ASP A 286 -16.45 12.86 -0.02
CA ASP A 286 -15.70 13.38 1.11
C ASP A 286 -14.27 12.86 1.14
N GLN A 287 -13.38 13.68 1.69
CA GLN A 287 -12.02 13.30 2.02
C GLN A 287 -11.65 13.89 3.38
N PHE A 288 -11.20 13.03 4.29
CA PHE A 288 -10.55 13.49 5.52
C PHE A 288 -9.12 13.92 5.20
N THR A 289 -8.79 15.20 5.37
CA THR A 289 -7.49 15.73 4.94
C THR A 289 -7.10 16.98 5.72
N VAL A 290 -5.87 17.44 5.50
CA VAL A 290 -5.32 18.70 6.03
C VAL A 290 -5.29 19.77 4.94
N ILE A 291 -5.71 20.99 5.27
CA ILE A 291 -5.54 22.17 4.41
C ILE A 291 -4.97 23.35 5.19
N GLY A 292 -4.32 24.25 4.46
CA GLY A 292 -3.87 25.53 4.98
C GLY A 292 -2.48 25.91 4.49
N THR A 293 -2.08 27.13 4.85
CA THR A 293 -0.79 27.71 4.48
C THR A 293 0.39 26.81 4.89
N HIS A 294 0.34 26.19 6.07
CA HIS A 294 1.41 25.29 6.52
C HIS A 294 1.50 23.97 5.74
N VAL A 295 0.39 23.46 5.18
CA VAL A 295 0.40 22.30 4.27
C VAL A 295 1.10 22.66 2.96
N ASN A 296 0.76 23.82 2.40
CA ASN A 296 1.36 24.32 1.17
C ASN A 296 2.87 24.55 1.33
N LEU A 297 3.31 25.08 2.46
CA LEU A 297 4.73 25.26 2.73
C LEU A 297 5.49 23.93 2.78
N ALA A 298 4.93 22.88 3.39
CA ALA A 298 5.55 21.55 3.40
C ALA A 298 5.74 21.01 1.97
N SER A 299 4.70 21.12 1.13
CA SER A 299 4.77 20.70 -0.28
C SER A 299 5.79 21.52 -1.08
N ARG A 300 5.89 22.83 -0.83
CA ARG A 300 6.90 23.66 -1.50
C ARG A 300 8.32 23.38 -1.05
N LEU A 301 8.50 23.06 0.23
CA LEU A 301 9.77 22.61 0.75
C LEU A 301 10.19 21.32 0.04
N GLU A 302 9.31 20.32 -0.03
CA GLU A 302 9.55 19.07 -0.77
C GLU A 302 10.01 19.33 -2.22
N GLY A 303 9.36 20.28 -2.92
CA GLY A 303 9.71 20.64 -4.29
C GLY A 303 11.08 21.30 -4.49
N VAL A 304 11.74 21.79 -3.43
CA VAL A 304 13.11 22.34 -3.48
C VAL A 304 14.15 21.43 -2.85
N VAL A 305 13.75 20.22 -2.40
CA VAL A 305 14.66 19.25 -1.80
C VAL A 305 15.44 18.52 -2.87
N GLU A 306 16.75 18.43 -2.69
CA GLU A 306 17.60 17.59 -3.54
C GLU A 306 17.41 16.10 -3.22
N ALA A 307 17.84 15.24 -4.13
CA ALA A 307 17.83 13.80 -3.92
C ALA A 307 18.50 13.41 -2.58
N ASP A 308 17.89 12.45 -1.86
CA ASP A 308 18.36 11.95 -0.57
C ASP A 308 18.38 13.01 0.56
N GLN A 309 17.71 14.16 0.43
CA GLN A 309 17.65 15.15 1.51
C GLN A 309 16.32 15.13 2.28
N ILE A 310 16.40 15.56 3.53
CA ILE A 310 15.24 15.85 4.39
C ILE A 310 15.37 17.31 4.79
N VAL A 311 14.40 18.14 4.43
CA VAL A 311 14.40 19.56 4.79
C VAL A 311 13.24 19.88 5.71
N ILE A 312 13.49 20.83 6.61
CA ILE A 312 12.49 21.35 7.54
C ILE A 312 12.40 22.87 7.42
N SER A 313 11.20 23.41 7.66
CA SER A 313 11.00 24.85 7.78
C SER A 313 11.60 25.43 9.06
N GLN A 314 11.67 26.76 9.14
CA GLN A 314 12.00 27.45 10.40
C GLN A 314 11.02 27.14 11.53
N TYR A 315 9.73 26.95 11.22
CA TYR A 315 8.72 26.61 12.22
C TYR A 315 9.00 25.25 12.87
N THR A 316 9.38 24.25 12.07
CA THR A 316 9.77 22.93 12.57
C THR A 316 11.13 22.97 13.26
N LYS A 317 12.10 23.75 12.73
CA LYS A 317 13.43 23.91 13.33
C LYS A 317 13.36 24.36 14.79
N VAL A 318 12.52 25.34 15.12
CA VAL A 318 12.35 25.82 16.51
C VAL A 318 11.90 24.69 17.45
N LYS A 319 11.19 23.68 16.96
CA LYS A 319 10.68 22.54 17.74
C LYS A 319 11.69 21.41 17.93
N VAL A 320 12.69 21.32 17.04
CA VAL A 320 13.56 20.14 16.95
C VAL A 320 15.06 20.46 17.02
N ALA A 321 15.45 21.73 17.03
CA ALA A 321 16.86 22.15 16.98
C ALA A 321 17.74 21.55 18.09
N GLU A 322 17.18 21.25 19.26
CA GLU A 322 17.91 20.62 20.37
C GLU A 322 18.16 19.12 20.16
N LYS A 323 17.38 18.47 19.28
CA LYS A 323 17.38 17.01 19.07
C LYS A 323 18.09 16.57 17.79
N PHE A 324 18.30 17.48 16.83
CA PHE A 324 18.87 17.13 15.52
C PHE A 324 20.00 18.08 15.11
N ASN A 325 20.94 17.53 14.35
CA ASN A 325 21.98 18.28 13.65
C ASN A 325 21.38 18.84 12.36
N LEU A 326 21.46 20.16 12.20
CA LEU A 326 20.81 20.89 11.11
C LEU A 326 21.83 21.75 10.36
N GLU A 327 21.75 21.73 9.03
CA GLU A 327 22.48 22.63 8.16
C GLU A 327 21.54 23.70 7.61
N THR A 328 21.91 24.96 7.71
CA THR A 328 21.11 26.07 7.18
C THR A 328 21.42 26.29 5.71
N VAL A 329 20.37 26.30 4.88
CA VAL A 329 20.47 26.62 3.46
C VAL A 329 19.67 27.87 3.16
N ARG A 330 20.32 28.84 2.51
CA ARG A 330 19.66 30.05 2.05
C ARG A 330 18.94 29.78 0.73
N ILE A 331 17.71 30.24 0.65
CA ILE A 331 16.89 30.14 -0.54
C ILE A 331 17.34 31.24 -1.51
N SER A 332 17.91 30.85 -2.65
CA SER A 332 18.29 31.78 -3.72
C SER A 332 17.08 32.26 -4.51
N ASP A 333 16.10 31.38 -4.71
CA ASP A 333 14.89 31.62 -5.51
C ASP A 333 13.64 31.61 -4.63
N LYS A 334 12.83 32.67 -4.70
CA LYS A 334 11.63 32.83 -3.84
C LYS A 334 10.74 31.59 -3.89
N ILE A 335 10.37 31.06 -2.72
CA ILE A 335 9.29 30.07 -2.64
C ILE A 335 7.97 30.80 -2.96
N LYS A 336 7.29 30.35 -4.01
CA LYS A 336 6.00 30.94 -4.43
C LYS A 336 5.03 31.02 -3.25
N ALA A 337 4.49 32.23 -3.01
CA ALA A 337 3.59 32.56 -1.90
C ALA A 337 4.22 32.51 -0.48
N PHE A 338 5.54 32.38 -0.38
CA PHE A 338 6.32 32.38 0.87
C PHE A 338 7.62 33.18 0.70
N GLU A 339 7.51 34.41 0.18
CA GLU A 339 8.69 35.22 -0.18
C GLU A 339 9.52 35.66 1.03
N ASP A 340 8.92 35.70 2.22
CA ASP A 340 9.59 36.05 3.48
C ASP A 340 10.40 34.89 4.08
N ILE A 341 10.25 33.67 3.54
CA ILE A 341 11.04 32.51 3.97
C ILE A 341 12.35 32.50 3.18
N LEU A 342 13.43 32.88 3.87
CA LEU A 342 14.76 33.03 3.27
C LEU A 342 15.67 31.82 3.46
N GLU A 343 15.26 30.88 4.31
CA GLU A 343 16.05 29.70 4.63
C GLU A 343 15.19 28.48 4.94
N TYR A 344 15.75 27.30 4.64
CA TYR A 344 15.30 26.02 5.15
C TYR A 344 16.50 25.30 5.79
N TYR A 345 16.22 24.17 6.44
CA TYR A 345 17.24 23.45 7.19
C TYR A 345 17.28 21.99 6.77
N ILE A 346 18.46 21.50 6.36
CA ILE A 346 18.68 20.08 6.06
C ILE A 346 18.90 19.33 7.38
N VAL A 347 18.22 18.21 7.55
CA VAL A 347 18.41 17.31 8.70
C VAL A 347 19.54 16.34 8.42
N LEU A 348 20.64 16.46 9.16
CA LEU A 348 21.83 15.62 9.00
C LEU A 348 21.74 14.32 9.83
N GLY A 349 20.96 14.35 10.91
CA GLY A 349 20.75 13.22 11.82
C GLY A 349 20.41 13.67 13.24
N SER A 350 20.12 12.73 14.13
CA SER A 350 19.86 13.01 15.54
C SER A 350 21.15 13.46 16.26
N LYS A 351 21.00 14.29 17.29
CA LYS A 351 22.04 14.55 18.27
C LYS A 351 22.11 13.37 19.24
N ASN A 352 23.33 12.94 19.56
CA ASN A 352 23.59 11.88 20.53
C ASN A 352 23.26 12.32 21.96
#